data_AF-A0AAV5UXX0-F1
#
_entry.id   AF-A0AAV5UXX0-F1
#
_cell.length_a   1.000
_cell.length_b   1.000
_cell.length_c   1.000
_cell.angle_alpha   90.00
_cell.angle_beta   90.00
_cell.angle_gamma   90.00
#
_symmetry.space_group_name_H-M   'P 1'
#
loop_
_entity.id
_entity.type
_entity.pdbx_description
1 polymer ?
#
loop_
_entity_poly.entity_id
_entity_poly.type
_entity_poly.pdbx_seq_one_letter_code
_entity_poly.pdbx_strand_id
1 'polypeptide(L)'
;EMVPGAVAKCASRSSISANIIRAFRNDDEQKFAVLSVDSSESTVLTIGVGNDINAEKSFREVQPNTRFFGADPISQINRKLYSTLGQFFPVAIGNETKMGFAYVLKNGFYRGETLLHLDFVVFIKHFMKMSTIDHLWIDAEGAEYGMFPMFSRGGAFEQENIVICQINMEVHNPDAQQKKLFSDFMHMLLRDKRYIL
;
A
#
# COMPACT_ATOMS: atom_id res chain seq x y z
N GLU A 1 29.18 -3.45 4.10
CA GLU A 1 28.68 -4.16 2.90
C GLU A 1 27.18 -3.91 2.79
N MET A 2 26.66 -3.58 1.61
CA MET A 2 25.21 -3.46 1.41
C MET A 2 24.59 -4.83 1.59
N VAL A 3 23.74 -5.01 2.60
CA VAL A 3 22.75 -6.10 2.58
C VAL A 3 22.03 -5.98 1.24
N PRO A 4 21.94 -7.05 0.42
CA PRO A 4 21.20 -7.00 -0.83
C PRO A 4 19.77 -6.58 -0.49
N GLY A 5 19.47 -5.29 -0.71
CA GLY A 5 18.25 -4.68 -0.19
C GLY A 5 17.01 -5.32 -0.81
N ALA A 6 15.83 -4.93 -0.30
CA ALA A 6 14.52 -5.18 -0.90
C ALA A 6 14.54 -5.17 -2.45
N VAL A 7 15.27 -4.22 -3.04
CA VAL A 7 15.51 -4.07 -4.49
C VAL A 7 16.01 -5.35 -5.17
N ALA A 8 17.00 -6.05 -4.60
CA ALA A 8 17.59 -7.23 -5.24
C ALA A 8 16.58 -8.38 -5.34
N LYS A 9 15.73 -8.54 -4.32
CA LYS A 9 14.67 -9.56 -4.29
C LYS A 9 13.55 -9.27 -5.28
N CYS A 10 13.22 -8.00 -5.50
CA CYS A 10 12.17 -7.58 -6.43
C CYS A 10 12.66 -7.53 -7.89
N ALA A 11 13.91 -7.08 -8.10
CA ALA A 11 14.53 -6.99 -9.42
C ALA A 11 14.77 -8.37 -10.06
N SER A 12 15.01 -9.42 -9.25
CA SER A 12 15.15 -10.78 -9.80
C SER A 12 13.84 -11.37 -10.33
N ARG A 13 12.68 -10.78 -9.98
CA ARG A 13 11.34 -11.25 -10.37
C ARG A 13 10.75 -10.49 -11.56
N SER A 14 11.40 -9.42 -12.02
CA SER A 14 10.88 -8.58 -13.10
C SER A 14 12.00 -8.16 -14.05
N SER A 15 11.88 -8.48 -15.33
CA SER A 15 12.69 -7.86 -16.38
C SER A 15 12.01 -6.56 -16.81
N ILE A 16 12.42 -5.43 -16.22
CA ILE A 16 11.82 -4.12 -16.51
C ILE A 16 11.89 -3.84 -18.01
N SER A 17 10.73 -3.93 -18.67
CA SER A 17 10.52 -3.53 -20.07
C SER A 17 9.23 -2.72 -20.17
N ALA A 18 9.13 -1.81 -21.14
CA ALA A 18 7.95 -0.94 -21.27
C ALA A 18 6.63 -1.72 -21.43
N ASN A 19 6.70 -2.97 -21.95
CA ASN A 19 5.53 -3.82 -22.20
C ASN A 19 4.95 -4.47 -20.94
N ILE A 20 5.64 -4.38 -19.80
CA ILE A 20 5.17 -4.96 -18.52
C ILE A 20 4.63 -3.92 -17.54
N ILE A 21 4.66 -2.63 -17.88
CA ILE A 21 4.01 -1.58 -17.08
C ILE A 21 2.55 -1.46 -17.53
N ARG A 22 1.61 -1.64 -16.62
CA ARG A 22 0.18 -1.45 -16.89
C ARG A 22 -0.48 -0.52 -15.90
N ALA A 23 -1.47 0.20 -16.41
CA ALA A 23 -2.37 1.04 -15.64
C ALA A 23 -3.62 0.26 -15.25
N PHE A 24 -4.07 0.44 -14.01
CA PHE A 24 -5.27 -0.12 -13.42
C PHE A 24 -6.07 1.03 -12.81
N ARG A 25 -7.34 1.14 -13.17
CA ARG A 25 -8.14 2.34 -12.92
C ARG A 25 -9.28 2.07 -11.95
N ASN A 26 -9.41 2.93 -10.95
CA ASN A 26 -10.60 3.12 -10.12
C ASN A 26 -11.40 4.32 -10.65
N ASP A 27 -12.52 4.67 -10.00
CA ASP A 27 -13.38 5.73 -10.49
C ASP A 27 -12.69 7.12 -10.41
N ASP A 28 -11.87 7.32 -9.38
CA ASP A 28 -11.18 8.56 -9.04
C ASP A 28 -9.66 8.53 -9.28
N GLU A 29 -8.99 7.39 -9.13
CA GLU A 29 -7.54 7.28 -9.32
C GLU A 29 -7.07 6.19 -10.30
N GLN A 30 -5.78 6.23 -10.61
CA GLN A 30 -5.11 5.25 -11.46
C GLN A 30 -3.82 4.76 -10.78
N LYS A 31 -3.65 3.44 -10.76
CA LYS A 31 -2.52 2.73 -10.19
C LYS A 31 -1.68 2.11 -11.31
N PHE A 32 -0.36 2.15 -11.18
CA PHE A 32 0.57 1.56 -12.14
C PHE A 32 1.29 0.36 -11.52
N ALA A 33 1.49 -0.68 -12.29
CA ALA A 33 2.26 -1.84 -11.84
C ALA A 33 3.18 -2.37 -12.93
N VAL A 34 4.40 -2.70 -12.52
CA VAL A 34 5.34 -3.55 -13.27
C VAL A 34 4.93 -5.00 -13.00
N LEU A 35 4.42 -5.69 -14.01
CA LEU A 35 3.88 -7.03 -13.86
C LEU A 35 4.99 -8.08 -13.68
N SER A 36 4.69 -9.15 -12.94
CA SER A 36 5.55 -10.32 -12.93
C SER A 36 5.55 -10.98 -14.32
N VAL A 37 6.74 -11.38 -14.77
CA VAL A 37 6.93 -12.08 -16.05
C VAL A 37 6.83 -13.59 -15.91
N ASP A 38 6.89 -14.10 -14.69
CA ASP A 38 6.72 -15.52 -14.37
C ASP A 38 5.33 -15.78 -13.76
N SER A 39 4.99 -17.05 -13.59
CA SER A 39 3.74 -17.49 -12.94
C SER A 39 3.83 -17.52 -11.41
N SER A 40 4.85 -16.88 -10.81
CA SER A 40 5.00 -16.86 -9.36
C SER A 40 3.84 -16.12 -8.69
N GLU A 41 3.57 -16.49 -7.44
CA GLU A 41 2.52 -15.83 -6.66
C GLU A 41 2.94 -14.38 -6.38
N SER A 42 2.06 -13.44 -6.71
CA SER A 42 2.19 -12.02 -6.39
C SER A 42 1.27 -11.64 -5.23
N THR A 43 1.57 -10.51 -4.59
CA THR A 43 0.80 -9.96 -3.47
C THR A 43 0.46 -8.50 -3.68
N VAL A 44 -0.83 -8.18 -3.48
CA VAL A 44 -1.35 -6.82 -3.48
C VAL A 44 -1.90 -6.53 -2.09
N LEU A 45 -1.39 -5.47 -1.46
CA LEU A 45 -1.96 -4.85 -0.27
C LEU A 45 -2.54 -3.48 -0.63
N THR A 46 -3.85 -3.32 -0.46
CA THR A 46 -4.55 -2.03 -0.56
C THR A 46 -4.85 -1.51 0.84
N ILE A 47 -4.37 -0.32 1.17
CA ILE A 47 -4.70 0.43 2.39
C ILE A 47 -5.62 1.58 2.00
N GLY A 48 -6.80 1.62 2.60
CA GLY A 48 -7.93 2.40 2.12
C GLY A 48 -8.45 1.81 0.82
N VAL A 49 -9.46 0.96 0.93
CA VAL A 49 -9.99 0.25 -0.23
C VAL A 49 -10.78 1.19 -1.13
N GLY A 50 -11.41 2.20 -0.52
CA GLY A 50 -12.38 3.04 -1.24
C GLY A 50 -13.68 2.28 -1.52
N ASN A 51 -14.67 2.97 -2.06
CA ASN A 51 -15.98 2.36 -2.37
C ASN A 51 -15.98 1.57 -3.71
N ASP A 52 -14.83 1.37 -4.34
CA ASP A 52 -14.66 0.57 -5.56
C ASP A 52 -13.37 -0.27 -5.51
N ILE A 53 -13.28 -1.31 -6.34
CA ILE A 53 -12.12 -2.21 -6.42
C ILE A 53 -11.80 -2.56 -7.89
N ASN A 54 -12.05 -1.62 -8.80
CA ASN A 54 -11.98 -1.89 -10.24
C ASN A 54 -10.54 -2.15 -10.70
N ALA A 55 -9.58 -1.43 -10.11
CA ALA A 55 -8.16 -1.62 -10.34
C ALA A 55 -7.71 -3.01 -9.89
N GLU A 56 -8.10 -3.45 -8.69
CA GLU A 56 -7.73 -4.76 -8.15
C GLU A 56 -8.33 -5.92 -8.97
N LYS A 57 -9.60 -5.80 -9.40
CA LYS A 57 -10.24 -6.78 -10.29
C LYS A 57 -9.49 -6.90 -11.61
N SER A 58 -9.20 -5.76 -12.24
CA SER A 58 -8.44 -5.69 -13.50
C SER A 58 -7.03 -6.27 -13.34
N PHE A 59 -6.39 -6.05 -12.19
CA PHE A 59 -5.09 -6.64 -11.87
C PHE A 59 -5.18 -8.17 -11.80
N ARG A 60 -6.20 -8.72 -11.14
CA ARG A 60 -6.41 -10.18 -11.05
C ARG A 60 -6.62 -10.84 -12.41
N GLU A 61 -7.24 -10.15 -13.38
CA GLU A 61 -7.40 -10.69 -14.74
C GLU A 61 -6.04 -10.87 -15.45
N VAL A 62 -5.08 -9.98 -15.17
CA VAL A 62 -3.75 -9.99 -15.79
C VAL A 62 -2.74 -10.84 -15.01
N GLN A 63 -2.87 -10.89 -13.69
CA GLN A 63 -2.02 -11.65 -12.76
C GLN A 63 -2.91 -12.55 -11.88
N PRO A 64 -3.43 -13.66 -12.43
CA PRO A 64 -4.41 -14.51 -11.74
C PRO A 64 -3.87 -15.14 -10.46
N ASN A 65 -2.56 -15.40 -10.40
CA ASN A 65 -1.88 -15.93 -9.22
C ASN A 65 -1.49 -14.81 -8.24
N THR A 66 -2.48 -14.03 -7.78
CA THR A 66 -2.26 -12.91 -6.87
C THR A 66 -3.12 -13.03 -5.62
N ARG A 67 -2.48 -12.92 -4.45
CA ARG A 67 -3.13 -12.79 -3.15
C ARG A 67 -3.42 -11.33 -2.84
N PHE A 68 -4.68 -11.02 -2.54
CA PHE A 68 -5.13 -9.67 -2.23
C PHE A 68 -5.45 -9.53 -0.74
N PHE A 69 -4.97 -8.43 -0.16
CA PHE A 69 -5.26 -8.01 1.20
C PHE A 69 -5.74 -6.56 1.16
N GLY A 70 -6.85 -6.27 1.83
CA GLY A 70 -7.44 -4.94 1.88
C GLY A 70 -7.59 -4.52 3.34
N ALA A 71 -7.15 -3.32 3.69
CA ALA A 71 -7.31 -2.76 5.03
C ALA A 71 -8.02 -1.42 4.94
N ASP A 72 -9.18 -1.31 5.61
CA ASP A 72 -9.97 -0.09 5.64
C ASP A 72 -10.78 -0.05 6.95
N PRO A 73 -10.76 1.04 7.73
CA PRO A 73 -11.52 1.12 8.97
C PRO A 73 -13.05 1.13 8.77
N ILE A 74 -13.53 1.43 7.56
CA ILE A 74 -14.94 1.66 7.28
C ILE A 74 -15.54 0.68 6.27
N SER A 75 -16.82 0.40 6.52
CA SER A 75 -17.84 -0.08 5.60
C SER A 75 -18.01 -1.60 5.45
N GLN A 76 -19.24 -2.05 5.75
CA GLN A 76 -19.75 -3.34 5.27
C GLN A 76 -19.70 -3.44 3.74
N ILE A 77 -19.74 -2.32 3.02
CA ILE A 77 -19.64 -2.27 1.56
C ILE A 77 -18.21 -2.64 1.15
N ASN A 78 -17.19 -1.96 1.68
CA ASN A 78 -15.78 -2.23 1.34
C ASN A 78 -15.41 -3.66 1.72
N ARG A 79 -15.88 -4.12 2.89
CA ARG A 79 -15.78 -5.53 3.27
C ARG A 79 -16.41 -6.45 2.23
N LYS A 80 -17.66 -6.21 1.84
CA LYS A 80 -18.38 -7.05 0.88
C LYS A 80 -17.72 -7.06 -0.49
N LEU A 81 -17.28 -5.90 -0.97
CA LEU A 81 -16.60 -5.73 -2.25
C LEU A 81 -15.26 -6.47 -2.23
N TYR A 82 -14.35 -6.11 -1.31
CA TYR A 82 -13.00 -6.66 -1.30
C TYR A 82 -12.96 -8.16 -0.95
N SER A 83 -13.91 -8.65 -0.15
CA SER A 83 -14.01 -10.08 0.18
C SER A 83 -14.35 -10.95 -1.04
N THR A 84 -14.78 -10.38 -2.18
CA THR A 84 -14.92 -11.12 -3.44
C THR A 84 -13.57 -11.44 -4.09
N LEU A 85 -12.50 -10.75 -3.69
CA LEU A 85 -11.19 -10.81 -4.30
C LEU A 85 -10.13 -11.44 -3.38
N GLY A 86 -10.16 -11.08 -2.10
CA GLY A 86 -9.14 -11.46 -1.12
C GLY A 86 -9.58 -11.27 0.33
N GLN A 87 -8.60 -11.12 1.23
CA GLN A 87 -8.85 -10.95 2.66
C GLN A 87 -9.05 -9.47 3.00
N PHE A 88 -10.10 -9.16 3.75
CA PHE A 88 -10.40 -7.80 4.20
C PHE A 88 -10.20 -7.66 5.72
N PHE A 89 -9.56 -6.58 6.14
CA PHE A 89 -9.29 -6.25 7.54
C PHE A 89 -9.94 -4.90 7.88
N PRO A 90 -10.91 -4.87 8.82
CA PRO A 90 -11.65 -3.66 9.18
C PRO A 90 -10.84 -2.77 10.14
N VAL A 91 -9.66 -2.32 9.73
CA VAL A 91 -8.73 -1.53 10.55
C VAL A 91 -8.09 -0.42 9.70
N ALA A 92 -7.82 0.73 10.32
CA ALA A 92 -6.92 1.69 9.73
C ALA A 92 -5.48 1.25 9.97
N ILE A 93 -4.59 1.58 9.03
CA ILE A 93 -3.16 1.33 9.16
C ILE A 93 -2.44 2.65 9.40
N GLY A 94 -1.51 2.64 10.34
CA GLY A 94 -0.68 3.80 10.67
C GLY A 94 0.69 3.38 11.18
N ASN A 95 1.42 4.34 11.75
CA ASN A 95 2.77 4.14 12.26
C ASN A 95 2.83 3.63 13.71
N GLU A 96 1.68 3.43 14.35
CA GLU A 96 1.57 3.03 15.74
C GLU A 96 0.21 2.37 15.98
N THR A 97 0.16 1.39 16.88
CA THR A 97 -1.10 0.81 17.33
C THR A 97 -1.75 1.69 18.39
N LYS A 98 -2.81 2.42 18.02
CA LYS A 98 -3.53 3.31 18.95
C LYS A 98 -4.94 3.63 18.47
N MET A 99 -5.75 4.16 19.39
CA MET A 99 -6.94 4.91 19.00
C MET A 99 -6.49 6.25 18.42
N GLY A 100 -6.86 6.52 17.17
CA GLY A 100 -6.47 7.71 16.42
C GLY A 100 -7.66 8.27 15.66
N PHE A 101 -7.55 9.52 15.25
CA PHE A 101 -8.55 10.19 14.44
C PHE A 101 -8.26 9.96 12.95
N ALA A 102 -9.28 9.58 12.20
CA ALA A 102 -9.21 9.47 10.74
C ALA A 102 -10.49 9.99 10.09
N TYR A 103 -10.35 10.52 8.88
CA TYR A 103 -11.49 10.85 8.04
C TYR A 103 -11.94 9.62 7.29
N VAL A 104 -13.23 9.36 7.32
CA VAL A 104 -13.80 8.16 6.74
C VAL A 104 -15.12 8.47 6.05
N LEU A 105 -15.34 7.86 4.88
CA LEU A 105 -16.51 8.14 4.05
C LEU A 105 -17.76 7.42 4.59
N LYS A 106 -18.71 8.16 5.14
CA LYS A 106 -19.93 7.63 5.75
C LYS A 106 -21.16 8.32 5.16
N ASN A 107 -22.05 7.52 4.55
CA ASN A 107 -23.24 8.02 3.86
C ASN A 107 -22.93 9.12 2.82
N GLY A 108 -21.82 8.96 2.08
CA GLY A 108 -21.40 9.90 1.03
C GLY A 108 -20.67 11.16 1.52
N PHE A 109 -20.41 11.30 2.82
CA PHE A 109 -19.65 12.42 3.39
C PHE A 109 -18.49 11.93 4.24
N TYR A 110 -17.34 12.58 4.11
CA TYR A 110 -16.21 12.35 5.01
C TYR A 110 -16.52 12.87 6.41
N ARG A 111 -16.33 12.00 7.40
CA ARG A 111 -16.50 12.34 8.81
C ARG A 111 -15.27 11.91 9.58
N GLY A 112 -14.88 12.76 10.51
CA GLY A 112 -13.86 12.42 11.49
C GLY A 112 -14.39 11.41 12.50
N GLU A 113 -13.71 10.29 12.66
CA GLU A 113 -14.05 9.25 13.62
C GLU A 113 -12.78 8.83 14.38
N THR A 114 -12.92 8.50 15.67
CA THR A 114 -11.83 7.92 16.45
C THR A 114 -11.89 6.40 16.35
N LEU A 115 -10.87 5.80 15.75
CA LEU A 115 -10.83 4.39 15.39
C LEU A 115 -9.47 3.77 15.70
N LEU A 116 -9.40 2.44 15.68
CA LEU A 116 -8.15 1.74 15.90
C LEU A 116 -7.27 1.85 14.65
N HIS A 117 -6.13 2.52 14.80
CA HIS A 117 -5.02 2.43 13.88
C HIS A 117 -4.13 1.29 14.36
N LEU A 118 -3.80 0.37 13.46
CA LEU A 118 -2.85 -0.69 13.71
C LEU A 118 -1.50 -0.28 13.15
N ASP A 119 -0.43 -0.55 13.90
CA ASP A 119 0.93 -0.36 13.41
C ASP A 119 1.15 -1.21 12.14
N PHE A 120 1.76 -0.60 11.13
CA PHE A 120 1.90 -1.22 9.83
C PHE A 120 2.81 -2.47 9.85
N VAL A 121 3.89 -2.47 10.64
CA VAL A 121 4.71 -3.68 10.81
C VAL A 121 3.91 -4.78 11.48
N VAL A 122 3.19 -4.44 12.55
CA VAL A 122 2.34 -5.40 13.29
C VAL A 122 1.30 -6.02 12.36
N PHE A 123 0.65 -5.21 11.53
CA PHE A 123 -0.32 -5.67 10.56
C PHE A 123 0.29 -6.69 9.58
N ILE A 124 1.42 -6.36 8.95
CA ILE A 124 2.08 -7.23 7.98
C ILE A 124 2.49 -8.56 8.64
N LYS A 125 3.14 -8.52 9.80
CA LYS A 125 3.74 -9.72 10.42
C LYS A 125 2.72 -10.60 11.13
N HIS A 126 1.73 -10.02 11.79
CA HIS A 126 0.81 -10.79 12.65
C HIS A 126 -0.54 -11.10 11.98
N PHE A 127 -1.03 -10.21 11.10
CA PHE A 127 -2.31 -10.39 10.44
C PHE A 127 -2.15 -11.02 9.06
N MET A 128 -1.29 -10.43 8.20
CA MET A 128 -1.01 -11.00 6.88
C MET A 128 -0.06 -12.21 6.95
N LYS A 129 0.77 -12.28 8.01
CA LYS A 129 1.75 -13.35 8.26
C LYS A 129 2.74 -13.51 7.12
N MET A 130 3.29 -12.40 6.65
CA MET A 130 4.27 -12.38 5.57
C MET A 130 5.35 -11.32 5.78
N SER A 131 6.35 -11.34 4.90
CA SER A 131 7.49 -10.42 4.94
C SER A 131 7.81 -9.84 3.56
N THR A 132 6.96 -10.07 2.56
CA THR A 132 7.13 -9.53 1.21
C THR A 132 5.78 -9.12 0.66
N ILE A 133 5.72 -7.90 0.13
CA ILE A 133 4.58 -7.31 -0.55
C ILE A 133 5.07 -6.85 -1.92
N ASP A 134 4.53 -7.42 -2.99
CA ASP A 134 4.94 -7.08 -4.35
C ASP A 134 4.35 -5.72 -4.77
N HIS A 135 3.08 -5.46 -4.42
CA HIS A 135 2.38 -4.23 -4.73
C HIS A 135 1.69 -3.66 -3.49
N LEU A 136 2.12 -2.48 -3.06
CA LEU A 136 1.49 -1.72 -1.98
C LEU A 136 0.76 -0.51 -2.57
N TRP A 137 -0.55 -0.45 -2.38
CA TRP A 137 -1.41 0.65 -2.82
C TRP A 137 -1.96 1.36 -1.58
N ILE A 138 -1.67 2.65 -1.44
CA ILE A 138 -2.02 3.44 -0.25
C ILE A 138 -2.91 4.61 -0.65
N ASP A 139 -4.06 4.65 -0.01
CA ASP A 139 -5.00 5.76 0.00
C ASP A 139 -5.56 5.89 1.44
N ALA A 140 -4.82 6.54 2.33
CA ALA A 140 -5.09 6.47 3.77
C ALA A 140 -5.67 7.76 4.38
N GLU A 141 -6.19 8.67 3.54
CA GLU A 141 -6.88 9.90 3.96
C GLU A 141 -6.13 10.71 5.03
N GLY A 142 -4.80 10.81 4.89
CA GLY A 142 -3.89 11.54 5.76
C GLY A 142 -3.14 10.69 6.79
N ALA A 143 -3.48 9.42 6.99
CA ALA A 143 -2.69 8.54 7.87
C ALA A 143 -1.32 8.16 7.25
N GLU A 144 -1.14 8.33 5.95
CA GLU A 144 0.08 8.01 5.20
C GLU A 144 1.31 8.78 5.68
N TYR A 145 1.16 10.05 6.08
CA TYR A 145 2.29 10.90 6.48
C TYR A 145 3.08 10.32 7.67
N GLY A 146 2.38 9.71 8.63
CA GLY A 146 3.01 9.07 9.78
C GLY A 146 3.85 7.85 9.39
N MET A 147 3.51 7.20 8.29
CA MET A 147 4.18 5.99 7.81
C MET A 147 5.43 6.29 6.96
N PHE A 148 5.61 7.51 6.45
CA PHE A 148 6.75 7.87 5.58
C PHE A 148 8.13 7.47 6.14
N PRO A 149 8.45 7.69 7.44
CA PRO A 149 9.76 7.29 7.98
C PRO A 149 9.99 5.77 7.95
N MET A 150 8.95 4.94 7.87
CA MET A 150 9.08 3.48 7.87
C MET A 150 9.76 2.96 6.59
N PHE A 151 9.67 3.71 5.49
CA PHE A 151 10.26 3.38 4.18
C PHE A 151 11.74 3.77 4.06
N SER A 152 12.30 4.50 5.02
CA SER A 152 13.69 4.95 4.93
C SER A 152 14.67 3.78 5.08
N ARG A 153 15.92 3.97 4.65
CA ARG A 153 17.03 3.12 5.11
C ARG A 153 17.10 3.08 6.63
N GLY A 154 17.28 1.87 7.16
CA GLY A 154 17.23 1.61 8.60
C GLY A 154 15.88 1.91 9.25
N GLY A 155 14.83 2.16 8.47
CA GLY A 155 13.46 2.36 8.96
C GLY A 155 12.81 1.04 9.38
N ALA A 156 11.56 1.13 9.86
CA ALA A 156 10.85 0.01 10.48
C ALA A 156 10.77 -1.23 9.57
N PHE A 157 10.51 -1.06 8.26
CA PHE A 157 10.44 -2.21 7.36
C PHE A 157 11.78 -2.94 7.23
N GLU A 158 12.90 -2.22 7.21
CA GLU A 158 14.22 -2.84 7.11
C GLU A 158 14.62 -3.53 8.41
N GLN A 159 14.39 -2.88 9.56
CA GLN A 159 14.64 -3.45 10.88
C GLN A 159 13.87 -4.76 11.08
N GLU A 160 12.67 -4.85 10.49
CA GLU A 160 11.75 -5.97 10.65
C GLU A 160 11.79 -6.97 9.51
N ASN A 161 12.75 -6.84 8.58
CA ASN A 161 12.95 -7.69 7.41
C ASN A 161 11.70 -7.79 6.50
N ILE A 162 10.97 -6.70 6.38
CA ILE A 162 9.84 -6.54 5.46
C ILE A 162 10.33 -5.97 4.14
N VAL A 163 9.96 -6.63 3.05
CA VAL A 163 10.26 -6.23 1.67
C VAL A 163 8.99 -5.70 1.02
N ILE A 164 9.06 -4.49 0.47
CA ILE A 164 8.00 -3.92 -0.39
C ILE A 164 8.66 -3.62 -1.74
N CYS A 165 8.06 -4.08 -2.83
CA CYS A 165 8.65 -3.92 -4.17
C CYS A 165 8.16 -2.67 -4.89
N GLN A 166 6.84 -2.47 -4.99
CA GLN A 166 6.23 -1.38 -5.73
C GLN A 166 5.22 -0.63 -4.85
N ILE A 167 5.18 0.69 -4.97
CA ILE A 167 4.31 1.55 -4.17
C ILE A 167 3.51 2.44 -5.11
N ASN A 168 2.18 2.40 -4.99
CA ASN A 168 1.31 3.47 -5.47
C ASN A 168 0.75 4.17 -4.23
N MET A 169 0.75 5.50 -4.24
CA MET A 169 0.29 6.27 -3.10
C MET A 169 -0.48 7.48 -3.59
N GLU A 170 -1.70 7.62 -3.09
CA GLU A 170 -2.46 8.85 -3.12
C GLU A 170 -2.24 9.63 -1.83
N VAL A 171 -2.03 10.95 -1.97
CA VAL A 171 -1.74 11.85 -0.85
C VAL A 171 -2.77 12.96 -0.87
N HIS A 172 -3.61 12.98 0.17
CA HIS A 172 -4.80 13.82 0.21
C HIS A 172 -4.52 15.24 0.76
N ASN A 173 -5.03 16.25 0.05
CA ASN A 173 -5.13 17.68 0.41
C ASN A 173 -4.09 18.21 1.44
N PRO A 174 -2.79 18.23 1.08
CA PRO A 174 -1.74 18.57 2.04
C PRO A 174 -1.74 20.06 2.42
N ASP A 175 -1.64 20.35 3.71
CA ASP A 175 -1.23 21.66 4.21
C ASP A 175 0.26 21.95 3.90
N ALA A 176 0.76 23.13 4.27
CA ALA A 176 2.14 23.51 3.98
C ALA A 176 3.19 22.58 4.62
N GLN A 177 2.91 22.05 5.82
CA GLN A 177 3.79 21.12 6.52
C GLN A 177 3.74 19.73 5.85
N GLN A 178 2.56 19.25 5.50
CA GLN A 178 2.35 17.99 4.80
C GLN A 178 2.99 18.00 3.41
N LYS A 179 2.93 19.12 2.67
CA LYS A 179 3.67 19.29 1.40
C LYS A 179 5.17 19.12 1.60
N LYS A 180 5.72 19.68 2.68
CA LYS A 180 7.13 19.52 3.03
C LYS A 180 7.46 18.07 3.36
N LEU A 181 6.64 17.41 4.18
CA LEU A 181 6.83 15.99 4.54
C LEU A 181 6.80 15.09 3.30
N PHE A 182 5.83 15.31 2.40
CA PHE A 182 5.73 14.57 1.15
C PHE A 182 6.93 14.83 0.24
N SER A 183 7.35 16.09 0.09
CA SER A 183 8.57 16.43 -0.65
C SER A 183 9.80 15.71 -0.07
N ASP A 184 10.02 15.79 1.24
CA ASP A 184 11.15 15.14 1.91
C ASP A 184 11.12 13.61 1.71
N PHE A 185 9.92 13.02 1.78
CA PHE A 185 9.68 11.61 1.50
C PHE A 185 10.02 11.22 0.06
N MET A 186 9.54 11.97 -0.94
CA MET A 186 9.85 11.71 -2.34
C MET A 186 11.34 11.83 -2.64
N HIS A 187 12.02 12.85 -2.11
CA HIS A 187 13.47 12.99 -2.25
C HIS A 187 14.23 11.81 -1.61
N MET A 188 13.76 11.34 -0.45
CA MET A 188 14.31 10.15 0.20
C MET A 188 14.14 8.90 -0.68
N LEU A 189 12.94 8.64 -1.21
CA LEU A 189 12.68 7.48 -2.07
C LEU A 189 13.56 7.48 -3.32
N LEU A 190 13.67 8.63 -4.00
CA LEU A 190 14.49 8.82 -5.19
C LEU A 190 15.99 8.62 -4.91
N ARG A 191 16.47 9.11 -3.77
CA ARG A 191 17.87 8.94 -3.34
C ARG A 191 18.16 7.49 -3.00
N ASP A 192 17.26 6.84 -2.28
CA ASP A 192 17.50 5.49 -1.75
C ASP A 192 17.38 4.42 -2.85
N LYS A 193 16.61 4.69 -3.91
CA LYS A 193 16.39 3.84 -5.10
C LYS A 193 15.91 2.43 -4.74
N ARG A 194 14.97 2.36 -3.79
CA ARG A 194 14.57 1.10 -3.15
C ARG A 194 13.27 0.48 -3.66
N TYR A 195 12.42 1.32 -4.23
CA TYR A 195 11.04 0.98 -4.57
C TYR A 195 10.78 1.42 -6.01
N ILE A 196 9.92 0.68 -6.69
CA ILE A 196 9.30 1.14 -7.93
C ILE A 196 8.11 2.01 -7.51
N LEU A 197 8.03 3.21 -8.06
CA LEU A 197 6.96 4.19 -7.83
C LEU A 197 6.10 4.31 -9.09
#